data_AF-A0A6A6DBA7-F1
#
_entry.id   AF-A0A6A6DBA7-F1
#
_cell.length_a   1.000
_cell.length_b   1.000
_cell.length_c   1.000
_cell.angle_alpha   90.00
_cell.angle_beta   90.00
_cell.angle_gamma   90.00
#
_symmetry.space_group_name_H-M   'P 1'
#
loop_
_entity.id
_entity.type
_entity.pdbx_description
1 polymer ?
#
loop_
_entity_poly.entity_id
_entity_poly.type
_entity_poly.pdbx_seq_one_letter_code
_entity_poly.pdbx_strand_id
1 'polypeptide(L)'
;MEDTYLQHEDRIQRALKHLSTKASYNLSAVARMFGVDLQRLHRRIKGINSRSTRPKVNQKLNSYQIKALELYIHRLDLIGQPPLLSMVRDAAESIRIATTPPAERDALTPLGRDYIKRFVTTHPRMKKIRQK
;
A
#
# COMPACT_ATOMS: atom_id res chain seq x y z
N MET A 1 2.78 -28.68 3.86
CA MET A 1 2.65 -27.61 2.84
C MET A 1 2.69 -26.29 3.57
N GLU A 2 3.66 -25.45 3.26
CA GLU A 2 3.87 -24.17 3.95
C GLU A 2 2.81 -23.17 3.47
N ASP A 3 1.92 -22.76 4.37
CA ASP A 3 0.88 -21.77 4.08
C ASP A 3 1.55 -20.47 3.61
N THR A 4 1.17 -19.97 2.44
CA THR A 4 1.76 -18.70 1.98
C THR A 4 1.27 -17.57 2.91
N TYR A 5 2.12 -16.58 3.16
CA TYR A 5 1.76 -15.42 4.00
C TYR A 5 0.41 -14.77 3.62
N LEU A 6 0.09 -14.75 2.32
CA LEU A 6 -1.18 -14.22 1.80
C LEU A 6 -2.39 -15.11 2.18
N GLN A 7 -2.24 -16.43 2.12
CA GLN A 7 -3.29 -17.38 2.51
C GLN A 7 -3.60 -17.28 4.00
N HIS A 8 -2.56 -17.11 4.82
CA HIS A 8 -2.73 -16.89 6.26
C HIS A 8 -3.45 -15.56 6.56
N GLU A 9 -3.13 -14.47 5.86
CA GLU A 9 -3.84 -13.19 6.03
C GLU A 9 -5.30 -13.28 5.54
N ASP A 10 -5.60 -14.05 4.50
CA ASP A 10 -6.99 -14.27 4.06
C ASP A 10 -7.84 -14.95 5.14
N ARG A 11 -7.29 -15.98 5.80
CA ARG A 11 -7.97 -16.64 6.93
C ARG A 11 -8.22 -15.69 8.10
N ILE A 12 -7.27 -14.81 8.39
CA ILE A 12 -7.45 -13.75 9.40
C ILE A 12 -8.63 -12.84 9.01
N GLN A 13 -8.72 -12.41 7.74
CA GLN A 13 -9.83 -11.57 7.29
C GLN A 13 -11.18 -12.29 7.41
N ARG A 14 -11.25 -13.59 7.07
CA ARG A 14 -12.45 -14.41 7.27
C ARG A 14 -12.83 -14.51 8.75
N ALA A 15 -11.85 -14.67 9.64
CA ALA A 15 -12.07 -14.68 11.09
C ALA A 15 -12.62 -13.34 11.59
N LEU A 16 -12.09 -12.20 11.13
CA LEU A 16 -12.61 -10.88 11.47
C LEU A 16 -14.04 -10.67 11.00
N LYS A 17 -14.36 -11.10 9.77
CA LYS A 17 -15.73 -11.03 9.23
C LYS A 17 -16.71 -11.87 10.05
N HIS A 18 -16.28 -13.04 10.50
CA HIS A 18 -17.08 -13.87 11.41
C HIS A 18 -17.31 -13.17 12.76
N LEU A 19 -16.26 -12.57 13.33
CA LEU A 19 -16.36 -11.82 14.58
C LEU A 19 -17.32 -10.63 14.48
N SER A 20 -17.34 -9.90 13.35
CA SER A 20 -18.25 -8.76 13.16
C SER A 20 -19.73 -9.15 13.15
N THR A 21 -20.07 -10.43 12.92
CA THR A 21 -21.46 -10.91 12.92
C THR A 21 -21.98 -11.30 14.30
N LYS A 22 -21.10 -11.39 15.32
CA LYS A 22 -21.46 -11.87 16.66
C LYS A 22 -21.37 -10.76 17.70
N ALA A 23 -22.38 -10.68 18.57
CA ALA A 23 -22.40 -9.73 19.69
C ALA A 23 -21.38 -10.08 20.80
N SER A 24 -21.04 -11.36 20.94
CA SER A 24 -20.02 -11.86 21.88
C SER A 24 -19.25 -13.01 21.25
N TYR A 25 -17.96 -13.11 21.55
CA TYR A 25 -17.08 -14.12 20.96
C TYR A 25 -15.95 -14.54 21.91
N ASN A 26 -15.57 -15.81 21.79
CA ASN A 26 -14.31 -16.31 22.35
C ASN A 26 -13.23 -16.28 21.27
N LEU A 27 -12.26 -15.39 21.45
CA LEU A 27 -11.20 -15.16 20.46
C LEU A 27 -10.35 -16.42 20.20
N SER A 28 -10.08 -17.21 21.24
CA SER A 28 -9.30 -18.45 21.13
C SER A 28 -10.04 -19.52 20.35
N ALA A 29 -11.36 -19.63 20.54
CA ALA A 29 -12.19 -20.56 19.78
C ALA A 29 -12.23 -20.16 18.29
N VAL A 30 -12.36 -18.87 18.00
CA VAL A 30 -12.36 -18.35 16.62
C VAL A 30 -11.00 -18.56 15.95
N ALA A 31 -9.89 -18.31 16.67
CA ALA A 31 -8.55 -18.54 16.15
C ALA A 31 -8.34 -20.01 15.75
N ARG A 32 -8.76 -20.95 16.60
CA ARG A 32 -8.71 -22.40 16.30
C ARG A 32 -9.60 -22.77 15.10
N MET A 33 -10.82 -22.25 15.06
CA MET A 33 -11.78 -22.53 13.98
C MET A 33 -11.27 -22.11 12.60
N PHE A 34 -10.54 -21.00 12.51
CA PHE A 34 -9.95 -20.52 11.25
C PHE A 34 -8.49 -20.95 11.05
N GLY A 35 -7.91 -21.70 11.99
CA GLY A 35 -6.50 -22.13 11.93
C GLY A 35 -5.52 -20.96 11.86
N VAL A 36 -5.78 -19.88 12.62
CA VAL A 36 -4.94 -18.67 12.65
C VAL A 36 -4.29 -18.48 14.02
N ASP A 37 -3.12 -17.86 14.04
CA ASP A 37 -2.48 -17.47 15.29
C ASP A 37 -3.32 -16.44 16.08
N LEU A 38 -3.48 -16.70 17.37
CA LEU A 38 -4.30 -15.89 18.28
C LEU A 38 -3.76 -14.47 18.41
N GLN A 39 -2.44 -14.30 18.53
CA GLN A 39 -1.85 -12.97 18.67
C GLN A 39 -2.06 -12.15 17.40
N ARG A 40 -1.87 -12.74 16.22
CA ARG A 40 -2.13 -12.06 14.94
C ARG A 40 -3.58 -11.63 14.80
N LEU A 41 -4.54 -12.49 15.15
CA LEU A 41 -5.97 -12.15 15.11
C LEU A 41 -6.28 -11.00 16.09
N HIS A 42 -5.78 -11.07 17.33
CA HIS A 42 -5.95 -10.02 18.32
C HIS A 42 -5.38 -8.67 17.86
N ARG A 43 -4.18 -8.66 17.26
CA ARG A 43 -3.57 -7.44 16.70
C ARG A 43 -4.45 -6.81 15.62
N ARG A 44 -5.09 -7.63 14.79
CA ARG A 44 -5.97 -7.16 13.70
C ARG A 44 -7.28 -6.58 14.22
N ILE A 45 -7.85 -7.17 15.28
CA ILE A 45 -9.00 -6.58 16.00
C ILE A 45 -8.65 -5.20 16.54
N LYS A 46 -7.42 -5.02 17.06
CA LYS A 46 -6.90 -3.72 17.51
C LYS A 46 -6.55 -2.75 16.37
N GLY A 47 -6.89 -3.07 15.11
CA GLY A 47 -6.62 -2.21 13.95
C GLY A 47 -5.15 -2.18 13.51
N ILE A 48 -4.29 -3.07 14.03
CA ILE A 48 -2.89 -3.12 13.60
C ILE A 48 -2.83 -3.73 12.21
N ASN A 49 -2.24 -2.97 11.27
CA ASN A 49 -2.10 -3.37 9.88
C ASN A 49 -1.19 -4.58 9.68
N SER A 50 -1.47 -5.32 8.61
CA SER A 50 -0.64 -6.44 8.18
C SER A 50 0.64 -5.95 7.52
N ARG A 51 1.64 -6.82 7.36
CA ARG A 51 2.84 -6.47 6.60
C ARG A 51 2.50 -6.06 5.16
N SER A 52 1.44 -6.65 4.58
CA SER A 52 0.98 -6.34 3.22
C SER A 52 0.17 -5.04 3.13
N THR A 53 -0.55 -4.65 4.18
CA THR A 53 -1.40 -3.44 4.19
C THR A 53 -0.73 -2.23 4.83
N ARG A 54 0.34 -2.43 5.60
CA ARG A 54 1.15 -1.39 6.21
C ARG A 54 1.83 -0.51 5.14
N PRO A 55 1.83 0.83 5.29
CA PRO A 55 2.67 1.69 4.46
C PRO A 55 4.14 1.34 4.70
N LYS A 56 4.94 1.32 3.63
CA LYS A 56 6.36 1.03 3.76
C LYS A 56 7.05 2.13 4.55
N VAL A 57 8.05 1.76 5.34
CA VAL A 57 8.79 2.72 6.21
C VAL A 57 9.33 3.90 5.40
N ASN A 58 9.77 3.64 4.17
CA ASN A 58 10.35 4.64 3.28
C ASN A 58 9.34 5.17 2.24
N GLN A 59 8.04 4.97 2.45
CA GLN A 59 6.99 5.49 1.58
C GLN A 59 6.84 6.99 1.86
N LYS A 60 7.30 7.83 0.92
CA LYS A 60 7.22 9.30 1.04
C LYS A 60 5.92 9.89 0.48
N LEU A 61 5.19 9.12 -0.33
CA LEU A 61 3.91 9.54 -0.89
C LEU A 61 2.76 8.89 -0.13
N ASN A 62 1.76 9.69 0.26
CA ASN A 62 0.52 9.19 0.85
C ASN A 62 -0.38 8.50 -0.20
N SER A 63 -1.46 7.85 0.23
CA SER A 63 -2.37 7.11 -0.65
C SER A 63 -2.97 7.97 -1.77
N TYR A 64 -3.35 9.22 -1.47
CA TYR A 64 -3.92 10.16 -2.45
C TYR A 64 -2.88 10.58 -3.50
N GLN A 65 -1.66 10.87 -3.07
CA GLN A 65 -0.54 11.23 -3.95
C GLN A 65 -0.13 10.06 -4.85
N ILE A 66 -0.10 8.83 -4.31
CA ILE A 66 0.10 7.60 -5.10
C ILE A 66 -0.98 7.50 -6.17
N LYS A 67 -2.24 7.73 -5.80
CA LYS A 67 -3.36 7.61 -6.74
C LYS A 67 -3.29 8.66 -7.85
N ALA A 68 -2.93 9.90 -7.52
CA ALA A 68 -2.71 10.96 -8.50
C ALA A 68 -1.57 10.60 -9.47
N LEU A 69 -0.48 10.02 -8.96
CA LEU A 69 0.64 9.58 -9.77
C LEU A 69 0.27 8.40 -10.69
N GLU A 70 -0.53 7.44 -10.21
CA GLU A 70 -1.08 6.36 -11.05
C GLU A 70 -1.92 6.94 -12.21
N LEU A 71 -2.77 7.92 -11.94
CA LEU A 71 -3.61 8.57 -12.95
C LEU A 71 -2.78 9.34 -13.98
N TYR A 72 -1.75 10.07 -13.53
CA TYR A 72 -0.82 10.76 -14.41
C TYR A 72 -0.15 9.79 -15.41
N ILE A 73 0.41 8.70 -14.89
CA ILE A 73 1.05 7.65 -15.72
C ILE A 73 0.03 7.03 -16.69
N HIS A 74 -1.15 6.67 -16.19
CA HIS A 74 -2.19 6.04 -17.01
C HIS A 74 -2.64 6.95 -18.16
N ARG A 75 -2.79 8.26 -17.91
CA ARG A 75 -3.16 9.23 -18.94
C ARG A 75 -2.09 9.34 -20.03
N LEU A 76 -0.82 9.31 -19.64
CA LEU A 76 0.31 9.32 -20.57
C LEU A 76 0.40 8.02 -21.40
N ASP A 77 0.11 6.88 -20.79
CA ASP A 77 0.04 5.59 -21.49
C ASP A 77 -1.10 5.57 -22.52
N LEU A 78 -2.28 6.11 -22.16
CA LEU A 78 -3.43 6.22 -23.07
C LEU A 78 -3.15 7.07 -24.32
N ILE A 79 -2.32 8.12 -24.21
CA ILE A 79 -1.92 8.94 -25.37
C ILE A 79 -0.74 8.35 -26.14
N GLY A 80 -0.28 7.15 -25.77
CA GLY A 80 0.82 6.45 -26.44
C GLY A 80 2.21 6.98 -26.09
N GLN A 81 2.34 7.78 -25.04
CA GLN A 81 3.61 8.38 -24.62
C GLN A 81 3.95 8.01 -23.16
N PRO A 82 4.36 6.76 -22.89
CA PRO A 82 4.68 6.32 -21.53
C PRO A 82 5.83 7.15 -20.94
N PRO A 83 5.71 7.65 -19.69
CA PRO A 83 6.70 8.54 -19.11
C PRO A 83 8.01 7.82 -18.75
N LEU A 84 9.12 8.56 -18.86
CA LEU A 84 10.41 8.17 -18.30
C LEU A 84 10.37 8.19 -16.77
N LEU A 85 11.24 7.41 -16.12
CA LEU A 85 11.31 7.35 -14.65
C LEU A 85 11.63 8.72 -14.01
N SER A 86 12.41 9.57 -14.69
CA SER A 86 12.67 10.96 -14.28
C SER A 86 11.42 11.80 -14.29
N MET A 87 10.63 11.76 -15.38
CA MET A 87 9.36 12.49 -15.48
C MET A 87 8.37 12.05 -14.40
N VAL A 88 8.29 10.75 -14.11
CA VAL A 88 7.46 10.23 -13.02
C VAL A 88 7.94 10.73 -11.66
N ARG A 89 9.25 10.85 -11.44
CA ARG A 89 9.82 11.40 -10.21
C ARG A 89 9.48 12.87 -10.05
N ASP A 90 9.63 13.66 -11.12
CA ASP A 90 9.36 15.09 -11.09
C ASP A 90 7.86 15.33 -10.87
N ALA A 91 6.99 14.59 -11.55
CA ALA A 91 5.56 14.62 -11.32
C ALA A 91 5.19 14.24 -9.87
N ALA A 92 5.86 13.22 -9.30
CA ALA A 92 5.64 12.81 -7.92
C ALA A 92 6.03 13.92 -6.91
N GLU A 93 7.14 14.63 -7.16
CA GLU A 93 7.52 15.80 -6.35
C GLU A 93 6.53 16.94 -6.51
N SER A 94 6.13 17.27 -7.74
CA SER A 94 5.14 18.32 -8.00
C SER A 94 3.83 18.03 -7.28
N ILE A 95 3.32 16.79 -7.35
CA ILE A 95 2.11 16.37 -6.62
C ILE A 95 2.30 16.52 -5.12
N ARG A 96 3.46 16.13 -4.58
CA ARG A 96 3.75 16.20 -3.15
C ARG A 96 3.81 17.64 -2.66
N ILE A 97 4.53 18.52 -3.37
CA ILE A 97 4.63 19.95 -3.03
C ILE A 97 3.26 20.64 -3.14
N ALA A 98 2.50 20.35 -4.19
CA ALA A 98 1.19 20.97 -4.41
C ALA A 98 0.14 20.56 -3.36
N THR A 99 0.24 19.35 -2.81
CA THR A 99 -0.70 18.82 -1.82
C THR A 99 -0.27 19.04 -0.37
N THR A 100 0.97 19.49 -0.13
CA THR A 100 1.47 19.85 1.20
C THR A 100 1.19 21.35 1.49
N PRO A 101 0.65 21.68 2.67
CA PRO A 101 0.45 23.06 3.10
C PRO A 101 1.76 23.88 3.06
N PRO A 102 1.73 25.17 2.69
CA PRO A 102 2.94 25.99 2.59
C PRO A 102 3.86 25.92 3.81
N ALA A 103 3.29 25.94 5.01
CA ALA A 103 4.02 25.88 6.29
C ALA A 103 4.86 24.60 6.49
N GLU A 104 4.53 23.52 5.79
CA GLU A 104 5.22 22.22 5.90
C GLU A 104 6.16 21.93 4.73
N ARG A 105 6.20 22.79 3.70
CA ARG A 105 6.97 22.54 2.46
C ARG A 105 8.48 22.56 2.70
N ASP A 106 8.96 23.46 3.56
CA ASP A 106 10.40 23.60 3.83
C ASP A 106 10.98 22.39 4.57
N ALA A 107 10.13 21.61 5.25
CA ALA A 107 10.51 20.36 5.91
C ALA A 107 10.56 19.16 4.95
N LEU A 108 10.11 19.30 3.70
CA LEU A 108 10.07 18.19 2.75
C LEU A 108 11.47 17.88 2.21
N THR A 109 12.02 16.74 2.63
CA THR A 109 13.21 16.19 1.96
C THR A 109 12.86 15.68 0.56
N PRO A 110 13.67 15.97 -0.48
CA PRO A 110 13.42 15.47 -1.82
C PRO A 110 13.30 13.95 -1.89
N LEU A 111 12.56 13.45 -2.87
CA LEU A 111 12.54 12.06 -3.28
C LEU A 111 13.96 11.67 -3.72
N GLY A 112 14.43 10.50 -3.29
CA GLY A 112 15.74 9.98 -3.70
C GLY A 112 15.75 9.57 -5.18
N ARG A 113 16.93 9.53 -5.81
CA ARG A 113 17.09 9.20 -7.24
C ARG A 113 16.35 7.90 -7.63
N ASP A 114 16.54 6.86 -6.82
CA ASP A 114 15.95 5.53 -7.04
C ASP A 114 14.58 5.35 -6.37
N TYR A 115 13.92 6.41 -5.91
CA TYR A 115 12.62 6.29 -5.25
C TYR A 115 11.59 5.68 -6.20
N ILE A 116 11.44 6.23 -7.41
CA ILE A 116 10.47 5.74 -8.39
C ILE A 116 10.82 4.34 -8.89
N LYS A 117 12.11 4.04 -9.09
CA LYS A 117 12.57 2.68 -9.45
C LYS A 117 12.10 1.62 -8.44
N ARG A 118 12.24 1.91 -7.14
CA ARG A 118 11.75 1.07 -6.03
C ARG A 118 10.22 1.07 -5.92
N PHE A 119 9.60 2.20 -6.23
CA PHE A 119 8.14 2.35 -6.19
C PHE A 119 7.48 1.47 -7.27
N VAL A 120 7.91 1.56 -8.53
CA VAL A 120 7.35 0.78 -9.65
C VAL A 120 7.52 -0.72 -9.45
N THR A 121 8.68 -1.18 -8.94
CA THR A 121 8.90 -2.61 -8.65
C THR A 121 7.95 -3.16 -7.60
N THR A 122 7.38 -2.29 -6.77
CA THR A 122 6.55 -2.69 -5.64
C THR A 122 5.07 -2.39 -5.80
N HIS A 123 4.69 -1.70 -6.87
CA HIS A 123 3.31 -1.39 -7.22
C HIS A 123 2.97 -2.09 -8.55
N PRO A 124 2.29 -3.26 -8.50
CA PRO A 124 2.06 -4.11 -9.67
C PRO A 124 1.36 -3.39 -10.83
N ARG A 125 0.51 -2.41 -10.52
CA ARG A 125 -0.22 -1.59 -11.53
C ARG A 125 0.70 -0.75 -12.41
N MET A 126 1.90 -0.40 -11.92
CA MET A 126 2.87 0.41 -12.66
C MET A 126 3.96 -0.41 -13.37
N LYS A 127 4.10 -1.71 -13.08
CA LYS A 127 5.09 -2.56 -13.80
C LYS A 127 4.80 -2.70 -15.29
N LYS A 128 3.58 -2.40 -15.73
CA LYS A 128 3.15 -2.55 -17.13
C LYS A 128 3.52 -1.36 -18.02
N ILE A 129 4.17 -0.31 -17.50
CA ILE A 129 4.63 0.82 -18.31
C ILE A 129 5.70 0.29 -19.27
N ARG A 130 5.32 0.04 -20.52
CA ARG A 130 6.21 -0.41 -21.58
C ARG A 130 7.09 0.77 -21.97
N GLN A 131 8.24 0.92 -21.31
CA GLN A 131 9.28 1.79 -21.81
C GLN A 131 9.85 1.13 -23.08
N LYS A 132 9.66 1.79 -24.22
CA LYS A 132 10.32 1.43 -25.49
C LYS A 132 11.78 1.86 -25.43
#